data_AF-A0A815Y428-F1
#
_entry.id   AF-A0A815Y428-F1
#
_cell.length_a   1.000
_cell.length_b   1.000
_cell.length_c   1.000
_cell.angle_alpha   90.00
_cell.angle_beta   90.00
_cell.angle_gamma   90.00
#
_symmetry.space_group_name_H-M   'P 1'
#
loop_
_entity.id
_entity.type
_entity.pdbx_description
1 polymer ?
#
loop_
_entity_poly.entity_id
_entity_poly.type
_entity_poly.pdbx_seq_one_letter_code
_entity_poly.pdbx_strand_id
1 'polypeptide(L)'
;IPTADVYRGKYRDIDYNNDEAKLCQLYVDEIRRIVEEAESRGRRIAIFFLETLQSCGGQIIYPKGYLKQTFNYLQSKGILC
;
A
#
# COMPACT_ATOMS: atom_id res chain seq x y z
N ILE A 1 -1.11 -3.78 -7.22
CA ILE A 1 -1.45 -3.84 -5.77
C ILE A 1 -2.89 -3.34 -5.60
N PRO A 2 -3.65 -3.71 -4.55
CA PRO A 2 -4.96 -3.11 -4.32
C PRO A 2 -4.80 -1.62 -3.99
N THR A 3 -5.69 -0.79 -4.52
CA THR A 3 -5.76 0.65 -4.19
C THR A 3 -6.07 0.82 -2.72
N ALA A 4 -5.29 1.63 -2.00
CA ALA A 4 -5.49 1.94 -0.58
C ALA A 4 -6.65 2.93 -0.36
N ASP A 5 -7.82 2.59 -0.91
CA ASP A 5 -9.09 3.29 -0.75
C ASP A 5 -9.84 2.68 0.43
N VAL A 6 -10.02 3.46 1.50
CA VAL A 6 -10.71 3.01 2.72
C VAL A 6 -12.24 3.00 2.59
N TYR A 7 -12.80 3.55 1.52
CA TYR A 7 -14.25 3.61 1.32
C TYR A 7 -14.75 2.49 0.40
N ARG A 8 -14.10 2.29 -0.76
CA ARG A 8 -14.49 1.28 -1.77
C ARG A 8 -13.42 0.26 -2.11
N GLY A 9 -12.26 0.31 -1.47
CA GLY A 9 -11.16 -0.61 -1.72
C GLY A 9 -11.33 -1.98 -1.06
N LYS A 10 -10.24 -2.75 -1.07
CA LYS A 10 -10.20 -4.12 -0.54
C LYS A 10 -10.49 -4.18 0.97
N TYR A 11 -10.01 -3.18 1.71
CA TYR A 11 -10.23 -3.04 3.15
C TYR A 11 -10.94 -1.71 3.40
N ARG A 12 -12.16 -1.78 3.95
CA ARG A 12 -13.04 -0.62 4.10
C ARG A 12 -13.23 -0.25 5.56
N ASP A 13 -13.29 1.03 5.85
CA ASP A 13 -13.50 1.59 7.19
C ASP A 13 -14.68 0.97 7.95
N ILE A 14 -15.80 0.74 7.25
CA ILE A 14 -17.01 0.10 7.77
C ILE A 14 -16.78 -1.33 8.27
N ASP A 15 -15.81 -2.05 7.70
CA ASP A 15 -15.51 -3.44 8.08
C ASP A 15 -14.55 -3.52 9.27
N TYR A 16 -13.89 -2.40 9.61
CA TYR A 16 -12.83 -2.32 10.61
C TYR A 16 -13.10 -1.27 11.71
N ASN A 17 -14.36 -0.93 11.97
CA ASN A 17 -14.78 0.04 12.99
C ASN A 17 -14.04 1.39 12.88
N ASN A 18 -13.73 1.83 11.65
CA ASN A 18 -12.95 3.04 11.37
C ASN A 18 -11.53 3.03 12.00
N ASP A 19 -10.94 1.85 12.25
CA ASP A 19 -9.56 1.73 12.73
C ASP A 19 -8.56 2.03 11.60
N GLU A 20 -8.18 3.30 11.48
CA GLU A 20 -7.27 3.80 10.46
C GLU A 20 -5.88 3.14 10.53
N ALA A 21 -5.38 2.85 11.74
CA ALA A 21 -4.09 2.21 11.92
C ALA A 21 -4.11 0.78 11.38
N LYS A 22 -5.20 0.05 11.65
CA LYS A 22 -5.42 -1.29 11.11
C LYS A 22 -5.53 -1.28 9.58
N LEU A 23 -6.30 -0.36 9.00
CA LEU A 23 -6.44 -0.20 7.56
C LEU A 23 -5.09 0.11 6.88
N CYS A 24 -4.32 1.03 7.47
CA CYS A 24 -2.95 1.33 7.02
C CYS A 24 -2.09 0.06 6.99
N GLN A 25 -2.06 -0.68 8.10
CA GLN A 25 -1.28 -1.91 8.20
C GLN A 25 -1.69 -2.95 7.14
N LEU A 26 -2.99 -3.16 6.94
CA LEU A 26 -3.51 -4.11 5.94
C LEU A 26 -3.07 -3.78 4.51
N TYR A 27 -3.12 -2.50 4.11
CA TYR A 27 -2.67 -2.09 2.79
C TYR A 27 -1.14 -2.12 2.63
N VAL A 28 -0.37 -1.84 3.69
CA VAL A 28 1.09 -2.00 3.67
C VAL A 28 1.47 -3.50 3.56
N ASP A 29 0.74 -4.38 4.23
CA ASP A 29 0.96 -5.83 4.18
C ASP A 29 0.71 -6.41 2.79
N GLU A 30 -0.21 -5.84 2.00
CA GLU A 30 -0.36 -6.21 0.58
C GLU A 30 0.89 -5.90 -0.25
N ILE A 31 1.58 -4.79 0.04
CA ILE A 31 2.86 -4.48 -0.62
C ILE A 31 3.92 -5.48 -0.18
N ARG A 32 4.02 -5.76 1.12
CA ARG A 32 4.97 -6.76 1.65
C ARG A 32 4.78 -8.12 0.99
N ARG A 33 3.54 -8.60 0.95
CA ARG A 33 3.17 -9.87 0.33
C ARG A 33 3.60 -9.94 -1.14
N ILE A 34 3.41 -8.86 -1.91
CA ILE A 34 3.76 -8.83 -3.34
C ILE A 34 5.28 -8.80 -3.55
N VAL A 35 6.01 -8.05 -2.73
CA VAL A 35 7.48 -8.04 -2.76
C VAL A 35 8.03 -9.41 -2.39
N GLU A 36 7.55 -10.02 -1.32
CA GLU A 36 7.97 -11.35 -0.86
C GLU A 36 7.62 -12.44 -1.88
N GLU A 37 6.44 -12.37 -2.51
CA GLU A 37 6.04 -13.29 -3.59
C GLU A 37 7.00 -13.19 -4.79
N ALA A 38 7.41 -11.96 -5.17
CA ALA A 38 8.40 -11.76 -6.23
C ALA A 38 9.77 -12.35 -5.84
N GLU A 39 10.26 -12.04 -4.64
CA GLU A 39 11.54 -12.54 -4.12
C GLU A 39 11.56 -14.07 -4.05
N SER A 40 10.46 -14.70 -3.59
CA SER A 40 10.33 -16.17 -3.51
C SER A 40 10.45 -16.87 -4.86
N ARG A 41 10.15 -16.15 -5.94
CA ARG A 41 10.27 -16.62 -7.33
C ARG A 41 11.60 -16.22 -7.98
N GLY A 42 12.58 -15.75 -7.21
CA GLY A 42 13.87 -15.29 -7.71
C GLY A 42 13.78 -13.98 -8.52
N ARG A 43 12.70 -13.22 -8.36
CA ARG A 43 12.50 -11.93 -9.06
C ARG A 43 12.74 -10.78 -8.09
N ARG A 44 13.18 -9.64 -8.63
CA ARG A 44 13.34 -8.40 -7.87
C ARG A 44 12.48 -7.30 -8.48
N ILE A 45 11.87 -6.48 -7.63
CA ILE A 45 11.15 -5.28 -8.03
C ILE A 45 12.17 -4.13 -8.13
N ALA A 46 12.13 -3.37 -9.23
CA ALA A 46 13.04 -2.26 -9.44
C ALA A 46 12.45 -0.93 -8.92
N ILE A 47 11.18 -0.67 -9.25
CA ILE A 47 10.51 0.62 -9.03
C ILE A 47 9.09 0.39 -8.52
N PHE A 48 8.65 1.26 -7.63
CA PHE A 48 7.28 1.48 -7.22
C PHE A 48 6.90 2.93 -7.54
N PHE A 49 5.70 3.17 -8.05
CA PHE A 49 5.20 4.52 -8.32
C PHE A 49 3.72 4.61 -7.95
N LEU A 50 3.30 5.80 -7.53
CA LEU A 50 1.92 6.12 -7.19
C LEU A 50 1.64 7.62 -7.37
N GLU A 51 0.38 8.01 -7.43
CA GLU A 51 -0.03 9.41 -7.32
C GLU A 51 -0.21 9.76 -5.84
N THR A 52 0.45 10.81 -5.32
CA THR A 52 0.36 11.20 -3.90
C THR A 52 -1.09 11.35 -3.40
N LEU A 53 -1.98 11.74 -4.31
CA LEU A 53 -3.44 11.64 -4.22
C LEU A 53 -3.92 11.17 -5.58
N GLN A 54 -4.67 10.06 -5.64
CA GLN A 54 -5.09 9.52 -6.94
C GLN A 54 -6.26 10.31 -7.50
N SER A 55 -6.05 10.98 -8.64
CA SER A 55 -7.08 11.79 -9.26
C SER A 55 -8.09 10.90 -9.97
N CYS A 56 -7.69 10.28 -11.10
CA CYS A 56 -8.58 9.43 -11.90
C CYS A 56 -9.07 8.19 -11.13
N GLY A 57 -8.38 7.81 -10.06
CA GLY A 57 -8.79 6.76 -9.13
C GLY A 57 -9.99 7.12 -8.24
N GLY A 58 -10.45 8.37 -8.25
CA GLY A 58 -11.61 8.82 -7.47
C GLY A 58 -11.28 9.80 -6.34
N GLN A 59 -10.25 10.64 -6.50
CA GLN A 59 -9.79 11.58 -5.48
C GLN A 59 -9.41 10.87 -4.17
N ILE A 60 -8.63 9.79 -4.28
CA ILE A 60 -8.34 8.88 -3.16
C ILE A 60 -7.27 9.47 -2.25
N ILE A 61 -7.62 9.60 -0.97
CA ILE A 61 -6.69 9.91 0.12
C ILE A 61 -6.38 8.61 0.85
N TYR A 62 -5.09 8.28 0.93
CA TYR A 62 -4.64 7.07 1.59
C TYR A 62 -4.77 7.14 3.12
N PRO A 63 -4.91 5.98 3.81
CA PRO A 63 -4.90 5.94 5.27
C PRO A 63 -3.65 6.64 5.84
N LYS A 64 -3.82 7.33 6.97
CA LYS A 64 -2.70 8.00 7.65
C LYS A 64 -1.54 7.04 7.89
N GLY A 65 -0.36 7.46 7.45
CA GLY A 65 0.89 6.69 7.61
C GLY A 65 1.18 5.71 6.48
N TYR A 66 0.25 5.46 5.56
CA TYR A 66 0.42 4.50 4.45
C TYR A 66 1.66 4.78 3.61
N LEU A 67 1.83 6.02 3.13
CA LEU A 67 2.98 6.41 2.31
C LEU A 67 4.31 6.24 3.04
N LYS A 68 4.39 6.72 4.29
CA LYS A 68 5.61 6.64 5.11
C LYS A 68 6.02 5.19 5.36
N GLN A 69 5.08 4.33 5.76
CA GLN A 69 5.37 2.93 6.04
C GLN A 69 5.73 2.15 4.78
N THR A 70 5.01 2.41 3.68
CA THR A 70 5.27 1.81 2.36
C THR A 70 6.67 2.17 1.87
N PHE A 71 7.03 3.46 1.86
CA PHE A 71 8.34 3.90 1.38
C PHE A 71 9.48 3.40 2.25
N ASN A 72 9.32 3.39 3.59
CA ASN A 72 10.34 2.82 4.47
C ASN A 72 10.59 1.34 4.17
N TYR A 73 9.54 0.56 3.93
CA TYR A 73 9.66 -0.84 3.58
C TYR A 73 10.30 -1.04 2.19
N LEU A 74 9.87 -0.29 1.17
CA LEU A 74 10.41 -0.42 -0.18
C LEU A 74 11.88 0.02 -0.26
N GLN A 75 12.26 1.10 0.43
CA GLN A 75 13.65 1.54 0.52
C GLN A 75 14.53 0.50 1.21
N SER A 76 14.05 -0.18 2.25
CA SER A 76 14.82 -1.26 2.91
C SER A 76 15.04 -2.48 2.00
N LYS A 77 14.21 -2.64 0.96
CA LYS A 77 14.36 -3.64 -0.11
C LYS A 77 15.20 -3.16 -1.30
N GLY A 78 15.64 -1.90 -1.28
CA GLY A 78 16.35 -1.26 -2.39
C GLY A 78 15.48 -1.06 -3.63
N ILE A 79 14.17 -0.84 -3.43
CA ILE A 79 13.21 -0.53 -4.48
C ILE A 79 13.09 1.00 -4.58
N LEU A 80 13.22 1.55 -5.79
CA LEU A 80 13.04 2.98 -6.04
C LEU A 80 11.56 3.36 -5.86
N CYS A 81 11.29 4.49 -5.21
CA CYS A 81 9.94 5.04 -4.99
C CYS A 81 9.84 6.46 -5.56
#